data_AF-A0A2V7CUX0-F1
#
_entry.id   AF-A0A2V7CUX0-F1
#
_cell.length_a   1.000
_cell.length_b   1.000
_cell.length_c   1.000
_cell.angle_alpha   90.00
_cell.angle_beta   90.00
_cell.angle_gamma   90.00
#
_symmetry.space_group_name_H-M   'P 1'
#
loop_
_entity.id
_entity.type
_entity.pdbx_description
1 polymer ?
#
loop_
_entity_poly.entity_id
_entity_poly.type
_entity_poly.pdbx_seq_one_letter_code
_entity_poly.pdbx_strand_id
1 'polypeptide(L)'
;MTARGIRAVREHLAKLPPSSSLTLAERRAQYDRAERVFPTPADVAVETVEAPERPAEWLTPPAARADAVVLYFHGGGYAIGSPRSHRHLAAAIARAADTRVLLLDYRLAPEHPFPAALDDALAAYQWLLARGITPGRIVLGGDSAGGGLTVATLLALRDRGLPRPGGGICISPWVDLTCSGASYATKAGADPIVTRDGVEAMAQAYVGTGDRKAPLVSPLYADLKNLPPLLVQVGSDEVLLADALGLGARARAAGLDVEVEEWPAMIHVWHWFWPMLDEAEKAIAGIGDFVRARIG
;
A
#
# COMPACT_ATOMS: atom_id res chain seq x y z
N MET A 1 10.94 -4.29 -22.52
CA MET A 1 11.40 -2.89 -22.36
C MET A 1 12.92 -2.92 -22.21
N THR A 2 13.68 -2.17 -23.01
CA THR A 2 15.16 -2.21 -22.99
C THR A 2 15.80 -1.11 -22.14
N ALA A 3 15.09 0.00 -21.87
CA ALA A 3 15.55 1.06 -20.97
C ALA A 3 15.12 0.76 -19.52
N ARG A 4 16.06 0.86 -18.58
CA ARG A 4 15.85 0.70 -17.13
C ARG A 4 16.29 1.96 -16.38
N GLY A 5 15.80 2.12 -15.16
CA GLY A 5 16.16 3.19 -14.23
C GLY A 5 15.13 4.32 -14.16
N ILE A 6 15.28 5.19 -13.17
CA ILE A 6 14.27 6.21 -12.82
C ILE A 6 13.93 7.16 -13.98
N ARG A 7 14.90 7.45 -14.86
CA ARG A 7 14.66 8.24 -16.08
C ARG A 7 13.68 7.55 -17.02
N ALA A 8 13.85 6.25 -17.25
CA ALA A 8 12.97 5.46 -18.12
C ALA A 8 11.54 5.39 -17.54
N VAL A 9 11.41 5.32 -16.21
CA VAL A 9 10.12 5.38 -15.53
C VAL A 9 9.45 6.74 -15.73
N ARG A 10 10.17 7.84 -15.52
CA ARG A 10 9.65 9.20 -15.74
C ARG A 10 9.24 9.43 -17.20
N GLU A 11 10.04 8.96 -18.16
CA GLU A 11 9.69 9.01 -19.60
C GLU A 11 8.49 8.14 -19.95
N HIS A 12 8.30 6.99 -19.30
CA HIS A 12 7.11 6.15 -19.46
C HIS A 12 5.86 6.89 -18.97
N LEU A 13 5.93 7.47 -17.77
CA LEU A 13 4.82 8.22 -17.16
C LEU A 13 4.44 9.46 -17.97
N ALA A 14 5.41 10.18 -18.52
CA ALA A 14 5.18 11.39 -19.33
C ALA A 14 4.37 11.12 -20.62
N LYS A 15 4.26 9.86 -21.06
CA LYS A 15 3.46 9.47 -22.24
C LYS A 15 1.99 9.21 -21.90
N LEU A 16 1.65 9.09 -20.63
CA LEU A 16 0.29 8.86 -20.19
C LEU A 16 -0.50 10.18 -20.16
N PRO A 17 -1.81 10.16 -20.47
CA PRO A 17 -2.64 11.34 -20.30
C PRO A 17 -2.61 11.80 -18.83
N PRO A 18 -2.58 13.12 -18.57
CA PRO A 18 -2.70 13.64 -17.23
C PRO A 18 -3.96 13.11 -16.53
N SER A 19 -3.85 12.74 -15.26
CA SER A 19 -5.00 12.21 -14.52
C SER A 19 -6.18 13.19 -14.54
N SER A 20 -5.92 14.50 -14.46
CA SER A 20 -6.91 15.58 -14.50
C SER A 20 -7.77 15.61 -15.76
N SER A 21 -7.32 15.03 -16.89
CA SER A 21 -8.10 14.96 -18.12
C SER A 21 -9.02 13.74 -18.22
N LEU A 22 -9.03 12.86 -17.22
CA LEU A 22 -9.79 11.61 -17.22
C LEU A 22 -10.90 11.60 -16.18
N THR A 23 -12.05 11.05 -16.54
CA THR A 23 -13.12 10.67 -15.60
C THR A 23 -12.64 9.58 -14.63
N LEU A 24 -13.34 9.39 -13.51
CA LEU A 24 -12.98 8.34 -12.54
C LEU A 24 -12.99 6.94 -13.17
N ALA A 25 -13.98 6.63 -14.01
CA ALA A 25 -14.07 5.35 -14.71
C ALA A 25 -12.88 5.14 -15.66
N GLU A 26 -12.47 6.17 -16.39
CA GLU A 26 -11.28 6.11 -17.26
C GLU A 26 -9.99 5.96 -16.47
N ARG A 27 -9.86 6.62 -15.32
CA ARG A 27 -8.72 6.45 -14.41
C ARG A 27 -8.64 5.02 -13.89
N ARG A 28 -9.76 4.44 -13.44
CA ARG A 28 -9.82 3.01 -13.03
C ARG A 28 -9.38 2.09 -14.16
N ALA A 29 -9.94 2.28 -15.36
CA ALA A 29 -9.58 1.49 -16.53
C ALA A 29 -8.12 1.67 -16.95
N GLN A 30 -7.56 2.87 -16.82
CA GLN A 30 -6.15 3.14 -17.10
C GLN A 30 -5.23 2.46 -16.09
N TYR A 31 -5.55 2.52 -14.79
CA TYR A 31 -4.78 1.86 -13.73
C TYR A 31 -4.74 0.34 -13.93
N ASP A 32 -5.88 -0.26 -14.27
CA ASP A 32 -5.99 -1.70 -14.56
C ASP A 32 -5.20 -2.15 -15.79
N ARG A 33 -4.89 -1.26 -16.73
CA ARG A 33 -4.03 -1.60 -17.89
C ARG A 33 -2.60 -1.94 -17.47
N ALA A 34 -2.20 -1.65 -16.24
CA ALA A 34 -0.91 -2.04 -15.70
C ALA A 34 -0.64 -3.54 -15.82
N GLU A 35 -1.67 -4.39 -15.70
CA GLU A 35 -1.53 -5.85 -15.87
C GLU A 35 -0.97 -6.24 -17.26
N ARG A 36 -1.17 -5.39 -18.28
CA ARG A 36 -0.68 -5.60 -19.65
C ARG A 36 0.72 -5.06 -19.87
N VAL A 37 1.14 -4.10 -19.03
CA VAL A 37 2.44 -3.42 -19.13
C VAL A 37 3.46 -4.10 -18.24
N PHE A 38 3.06 -4.49 -17.05
CA PHE A 38 3.87 -5.14 -16.02
C PHE A 38 3.33 -6.55 -15.77
N PRO A 39 3.94 -7.57 -16.39
CA PRO A 39 3.47 -8.93 -16.23
C PRO A 39 3.71 -9.42 -14.80
N THR A 40 2.77 -10.23 -14.30
CA THR A 40 2.99 -11.02 -13.08
C THR A 40 4.19 -11.97 -13.30
N PRO A 41 5.08 -12.14 -12.30
CA PRO A 41 6.14 -13.14 -12.36
C PRO A 41 5.58 -14.53 -12.74
N ALA A 42 6.15 -15.16 -13.76
CA ALA A 42 5.59 -16.36 -14.38
C ALA A 42 5.57 -17.60 -13.46
N ASP A 43 6.39 -17.58 -12.41
CA ASP A 43 6.50 -18.63 -11.39
C ASP A 43 5.47 -18.47 -10.25
N VAL A 44 4.72 -17.37 -10.20
CA VAL A 44 3.74 -17.12 -9.14
C VAL A 44 2.36 -17.60 -9.57
N ALA A 45 1.80 -18.54 -8.81
CA ALA A 45 0.44 -19.01 -9.01
C ALA A 45 -0.57 -17.96 -8.55
N VAL A 46 -1.62 -17.73 -9.35
CA VAL A 46 -2.71 -16.80 -9.08
C VAL A 46 -4.00 -17.59 -8.89
N GLU A 47 -4.64 -17.43 -7.74
CA GLU A 47 -5.92 -18.08 -7.41
C GLU A 47 -6.90 -17.01 -6.88
N THR A 48 -8.03 -16.84 -7.57
CA THR A 48 -9.11 -15.96 -7.10
C THR A 48 -9.88 -16.61 -5.96
N VAL A 49 -10.20 -15.83 -4.93
CA VAL A 49 -10.93 -16.28 -3.74
C VAL A 49 -11.88 -15.17 -3.27
N GLU A 50 -12.90 -15.53 -2.50
CA GLU A 50 -13.70 -14.57 -1.73
C GLU A 50 -13.25 -14.57 -0.27
N ALA A 51 -12.92 -13.38 0.26
CA ALA A 51 -12.38 -13.22 1.62
C ALA A 51 -12.98 -12.01 2.34
N PRO A 52 -13.83 -12.22 3.37
CA PRO A 52 -14.89 -13.23 3.47
C PRO A 52 -16.08 -12.97 2.52
N GLU A 53 -16.20 -11.78 1.94
CA GLU A 53 -17.25 -11.41 0.96
C GLU A 53 -16.73 -10.39 -0.07
N ARG A 54 -15.41 -10.26 -0.16
CA ARG A 54 -14.72 -9.41 -1.13
C ARG A 54 -13.88 -10.29 -2.06
N PRO A 55 -13.86 -10.00 -3.36
CA PRO A 55 -12.89 -10.64 -4.25
C PRO A 55 -11.46 -10.40 -3.73
N ALA A 56 -10.63 -11.41 -3.86
CA ALA A 56 -9.22 -11.32 -3.54
C ALA A 56 -8.44 -12.30 -4.42
N GLU A 57 -7.12 -12.14 -4.46
CA GLU A 57 -6.22 -13.05 -5.15
C GLU A 57 -5.15 -13.58 -4.20
N TRP A 58 -5.02 -14.90 -4.14
CA TRP A 58 -3.82 -15.54 -3.62
C TRP A 58 -2.72 -15.50 -4.66
N LEU A 59 -1.58 -14.94 -4.27
CA LEU A 59 -0.35 -14.90 -5.07
C LEU A 59 0.68 -15.78 -4.37
N THR A 60 1.01 -16.91 -4.99
CA THR A 60 1.76 -17.99 -4.35
C THR A 60 3.02 -18.32 -5.16
N PRO A 61 4.21 -17.87 -4.72
CA PRO A 61 5.46 -18.31 -5.33
C PRO A 61 5.78 -19.77 -4.98
N PRO A 62 6.69 -20.45 -5.71
CA PRO A 62 7.00 -21.86 -5.47
C PRO A 62 7.60 -22.14 -4.09
N ALA A 63 8.36 -21.18 -3.54
CA ALA A 63 8.98 -21.27 -2.22
C ALA A 63 8.06 -20.81 -1.08
N ALA A 64 6.78 -20.52 -1.36
CA ALA A 64 5.88 -19.95 -0.37
C ALA A 64 5.69 -20.87 0.83
N ARG A 65 5.92 -20.31 2.03
CA ARG A 65 5.41 -20.89 3.26
C ARG A 65 3.88 -20.89 3.28
N ALA A 66 3.29 -22.01 3.67
CA ALA A 66 1.84 -22.14 3.76
C ALA A 66 1.26 -21.58 5.08
N ASP A 67 2.10 -21.35 6.08
CA ASP A 67 1.72 -20.97 7.45
C ASP A 67 1.87 -19.47 7.75
N ALA A 68 2.22 -18.68 6.74
CA ALA A 68 2.39 -17.23 6.80
C ALA A 68 1.71 -16.56 5.61
N VAL A 69 1.30 -15.31 5.79
CA VAL A 69 0.59 -14.53 4.76
C VAL A 69 0.95 -13.06 4.88
N VAL A 70 1.14 -12.40 3.73
CA VAL A 70 1.03 -10.94 3.64
C VAL A 70 -0.38 -10.59 3.19
N LEU A 71 -1.16 -9.90 4.03
CA LEU A 71 -2.45 -9.33 3.62
C LEU A 71 -2.17 -7.95 3.01
N TYR A 72 -2.37 -7.82 1.71
CA TYR A 72 -1.96 -6.65 0.94
C TYR A 72 -3.15 -5.79 0.50
N PHE A 73 -3.04 -4.49 0.77
CA PHE A 73 -3.99 -3.46 0.40
C PHE A 73 -3.40 -2.59 -0.70
N HIS A 74 -4.01 -2.61 -1.88
CA HIS A 74 -3.50 -1.86 -3.01
C HIS A 74 -3.63 -0.34 -2.84
N GLY A 75 -2.79 0.44 -3.54
CA GLY A 75 -2.95 1.88 -3.64
C GLY A 75 -4.04 2.32 -4.61
N GLY A 76 -4.20 3.64 -4.74
CA GLY A 76 -5.22 4.26 -5.61
C GLY A 76 -6.15 5.25 -4.91
N GLY A 77 -5.69 5.88 -3.82
CA GLY A 77 -6.42 6.96 -3.16
C GLY A 77 -7.81 6.56 -2.65
N TYR A 78 -8.00 5.28 -2.30
CA TYR A 78 -9.30 4.69 -1.94
C TYR A 78 -10.38 4.75 -3.03
N ALA A 79 -10.07 5.19 -4.25
CA ALA A 79 -11.05 5.42 -5.30
C ALA A 79 -10.75 4.68 -6.62
N ILE A 80 -9.49 4.31 -6.83
CA ILE A 80 -9.01 3.54 -7.99
C ILE A 80 -8.13 2.37 -7.52
N GLY A 81 -7.62 1.60 -8.48
CA GLY A 81 -6.83 0.40 -8.22
C GLY A 81 -7.70 -0.84 -8.08
N SER A 82 -7.07 -1.99 -8.23
CA SER A 82 -7.68 -3.31 -8.10
C SER A 82 -6.58 -4.37 -7.95
N PRO A 83 -6.92 -5.65 -7.73
CA PRO A 83 -5.97 -6.73 -7.87
C PRO A 83 -5.25 -6.72 -9.23
N ARG A 84 -5.94 -6.38 -10.32
CA ARG A 84 -5.36 -6.33 -11.67
C ARG A 84 -4.24 -5.29 -11.77
N SER A 85 -4.43 -4.12 -11.16
CA SER A 85 -3.43 -3.05 -11.24
C SER A 85 -2.20 -3.27 -10.35
N HIS A 86 -2.27 -4.14 -9.33
CA HIS A 86 -1.18 -4.36 -8.36
C HIS A 86 -0.64 -5.79 -8.34
N ARG A 87 -1.21 -6.72 -9.11
CA ARG A 87 -0.85 -8.15 -9.12
C ARG A 87 0.65 -8.37 -9.27
N HIS A 88 1.32 -7.64 -10.17
CA HIS A 88 2.76 -7.80 -10.42
C HIS A 88 3.61 -7.35 -9.23
N LEU A 89 3.24 -6.28 -8.54
CA LEU A 89 3.93 -5.80 -7.35
C LEU A 89 3.71 -6.76 -6.18
N ALA A 90 2.45 -7.11 -5.91
CA ALA A 90 2.10 -8.03 -4.84
C ALA A 90 2.73 -9.42 -5.04
N ALA A 91 2.82 -9.91 -6.28
CA ALA A 91 3.51 -11.15 -6.60
C ALA A 91 5.04 -11.05 -6.42
N ALA A 92 5.65 -9.90 -6.74
CA ALA A 92 7.06 -9.67 -6.48
C ALA A 92 7.36 -9.63 -4.96
N ILE A 93 6.48 -9.04 -4.16
CA ILE A 93 6.56 -9.08 -2.69
C ILE A 93 6.41 -10.51 -2.18
N ALA A 94 5.44 -11.28 -2.71
CA ALA A 94 5.27 -12.69 -2.34
C ALA A 94 6.56 -13.49 -2.56
N ARG A 95 7.17 -13.35 -3.75
CA ARG A 95 8.48 -13.96 -4.07
C ARG A 95 9.58 -13.51 -3.13
N ALA A 96 9.71 -12.20 -2.90
CA ALA A 96 10.77 -11.66 -2.07
C ALA A 96 10.63 -12.07 -0.60
N ALA A 97 9.42 -12.34 -0.12
CA ALA A 97 9.11 -12.71 1.26
C ALA A 97 9.00 -14.23 1.50
N ASP A 98 9.13 -15.06 0.46
CA ASP A 98 8.94 -16.53 0.51
C ASP A 98 7.61 -16.94 1.18
N THR A 99 6.55 -16.19 0.89
CA THR A 99 5.22 -16.40 1.48
C THR A 99 4.11 -16.08 0.49
N ARG A 100 2.87 -16.48 0.82
CA ARG A 100 1.70 -16.11 0.01
C ARG A 100 1.28 -14.68 0.31
N VAL A 101 0.84 -13.95 -0.72
CA VAL A 101 0.14 -12.67 -0.55
C VAL A 101 -1.36 -12.88 -0.80
N LEU A 102 -2.21 -12.35 0.07
CA LEU A 102 -3.64 -12.15 -0.19
C LEU A 102 -3.85 -10.71 -0.63
N LEU A 103 -4.08 -10.49 -1.93
CA LEU A 103 -4.34 -9.16 -2.49
C LEU A 103 -5.85 -8.89 -2.49
N LEU A 104 -6.30 -7.98 -1.64
CA LEU A 104 -7.72 -7.72 -1.39
C LEU A 104 -8.32 -6.69 -2.36
N ASP A 105 -9.48 -7.00 -2.97
CA ASP A 105 -10.29 -6.06 -3.75
C ASP A 105 -11.30 -5.32 -2.84
N TYR A 106 -10.77 -4.46 -1.97
CA TYR A 106 -11.56 -3.73 -0.99
C TYR A 106 -12.45 -2.68 -1.68
N ARG A 107 -13.59 -2.36 -1.07
CA ARG A 107 -14.57 -1.41 -1.61
C ARG A 107 -13.99 0.00 -1.74
N LEU A 108 -14.29 0.64 -2.87
CA LEU A 108 -13.75 1.95 -3.25
C LEU A 108 -14.80 3.06 -3.14
N ALA A 109 -14.32 4.26 -2.85
CA ALA A 109 -15.06 5.50 -2.97
C ALA A 109 -15.18 5.93 -4.45
N PRO A 110 -16.20 6.73 -4.79
CA PRO A 110 -17.24 7.30 -3.92
C PRO A 110 -18.41 6.35 -3.63
N GLU A 111 -18.50 5.19 -4.29
CA GLU A 111 -19.61 4.24 -4.12
C GLU A 111 -19.68 3.70 -2.68
N HIS A 112 -18.50 3.52 -2.07
CA HIS A 112 -18.35 3.04 -0.71
C HIS A 112 -17.33 3.92 0.04
N PRO A 113 -17.75 5.05 0.61
CA PRO A 113 -16.86 5.93 1.38
C PRO A 113 -16.37 5.24 2.67
N PHE A 114 -15.47 5.90 3.39
CA PHE A 114 -15.05 5.49 4.72
C PHE A 114 -16.27 5.18 5.62
N PRO A 115 -16.28 4.07 6.38
CA PRO A 115 -15.16 3.16 6.66
C PRO A 115 -15.12 1.89 5.79
N ALA A 116 -15.77 1.82 4.63
CA ALA A 116 -15.95 0.56 3.89
C ALA A 116 -14.65 -0.23 3.62
N ALA A 117 -13.59 0.44 3.15
CA ALA A 117 -12.28 -0.19 2.93
C ALA A 117 -11.66 -0.77 4.22
N LEU A 118 -11.83 -0.08 5.36
CA LEU A 118 -11.34 -0.53 6.66
C LEU A 118 -12.13 -1.73 7.18
N ASP A 119 -13.45 -1.73 7.00
CA ASP A 119 -14.29 -2.86 7.34
C ASP A 119 -13.89 -4.12 6.55
N ASP A 120 -13.60 -3.96 5.25
CA ASP A 120 -13.14 -5.05 4.39
C ASP A 120 -11.76 -5.58 4.83
N ALA A 121 -10.82 -4.70 5.16
CA ALA A 121 -9.50 -5.08 5.66
C ALA A 121 -9.57 -5.86 6.99
N LEU A 122 -10.43 -5.42 7.91
CA LEU A 122 -10.66 -6.10 9.19
C LEU A 122 -11.36 -7.45 9.01
N ALA A 123 -12.30 -7.54 8.07
CA ALA A 123 -12.97 -8.78 7.73
C ALA A 123 -11.99 -9.79 7.11
N ALA A 124 -11.13 -9.35 6.19
CA ALA A 124 -10.09 -10.18 5.58
C ALA A 124 -9.07 -10.69 6.63
N TYR A 125 -8.65 -9.84 7.57
CA TYR A 125 -7.77 -10.27 8.65
C TYR A 125 -8.40 -11.35 9.53
N GLN A 126 -9.64 -11.14 9.98
CA GLN A 126 -10.36 -12.13 10.79
C GLN A 126 -10.61 -13.43 10.02
N TRP A 127 -10.85 -13.34 8.72
CA TRP A 127 -10.97 -14.51 7.84
C TRP A 127 -9.67 -15.33 7.78
N LEU A 128 -8.50 -14.68 7.72
CA LEU A 128 -7.21 -15.37 7.82
C LEU A 128 -7.03 -16.08 9.17
N LEU A 129 -7.44 -15.43 10.28
CA LEU A 129 -7.41 -16.05 11.60
C LEU A 129 -8.34 -17.28 11.68
N ALA A 130 -9.56 -17.18 11.13
CA ALA A 130 -10.52 -18.27 11.09
C ALA A 130 -10.02 -19.46 10.25
N ARG A 131 -9.13 -19.22 9.28
CA ARG A 131 -8.44 -20.26 8.50
C ARG A 131 -7.24 -20.86 9.21
N GLY A 132 -6.98 -20.48 10.47
CA GLY A 132 -5.91 -21.03 11.29
C GLY A 132 -4.54 -20.41 11.05
N ILE A 133 -4.45 -19.30 10.31
CA ILE A 133 -3.17 -18.58 10.20
C ILE A 133 -2.87 -17.93 11.55
N THR A 134 -1.68 -18.23 12.10
CA THR A 134 -1.25 -17.67 13.38
C THR A 134 -1.12 -16.14 13.26
N PRO A 135 -1.67 -15.33 14.19
CA PRO A 135 -1.64 -13.86 14.08
C PRO A 135 -0.25 -13.28 13.79
N GLY A 136 0.77 -13.71 14.54
CA GLY A 136 2.15 -13.26 14.35
C GLY A 136 2.79 -13.64 13.01
N ARG A 137 2.15 -14.51 12.22
CA ARG A 137 2.56 -14.89 10.87
C ARG A 137 1.76 -14.20 9.75
N ILE A 138 0.89 -13.27 10.13
CA ILE A 138 0.23 -12.36 9.22
C ILE A 138 0.98 -11.02 9.27
N VAL A 139 1.47 -10.55 8.13
CA VAL A 139 1.98 -9.18 7.99
C VAL A 139 0.96 -8.39 7.16
N LEU A 140 0.57 -7.21 7.65
CA LEU A 140 -0.26 -6.30 6.85
C LEU A 140 0.64 -5.46 5.95
N GLY A 141 0.24 -5.20 4.72
CA GLY A 141 1.05 -4.39 3.82
C GLY A 141 0.20 -3.61 2.83
N GLY A 142 0.73 -2.49 2.35
CA GLY A 142 0.07 -1.76 1.28
C GLY A 142 0.84 -0.53 0.84
N ASP A 143 0.43 0.01 -0.29
CA ASP A 143 1.02 1.19 -0.90
C ASP A 143 0.06 2.38 -0.96
N SER A 144 0.57 3.60 -0.83
CA SER A 144 -0.23 4.83 -0.93
C SER A 144 -1.40 4.82 0.07
N ALA A 145 -2.65 4.93 -0.42
CA ALA A 145 -3.86 4.72 0.37
C ALA A 145 -3.88 3.36 1.09
N GLY A 146 -3.42 2.27 0.46
CA GLY A 146 -3.27 0.96 1.08
C GLY A 146 -2.22 0.93 2.20
N GLY A 147 -1.18 1.78 2.11
CA GLY A 147 -0.23 2.02 3.20
C GLY A 147 -0.91 2.72 4.38
N GLY A 148 -1.77 3.71 4.11
CA GLY A 148 -2.64 4.30 5.12
C GLY A 148 -3.60 3.29 5.75
N LEU A 149 -4.25 2.47 4.91
CA LEU A 149 -5.17 1.40 5.33
C LEU A 149 -4.47 0.35 6.19
N THR A 150 -3.21 0.06 5.91
CA THR A 150 -2.37 -0.83 6.74
C THR A 150 -2.33 -0.30 8.17
N VAL A 151 -1.96 0.97 8.37
CA VAL A 151 -1.87 1.55 9.72
C VAL A 151 -3.26 1.67 10.36
N ALA A 152 -4.29 2.08 9.61
CA ALA A 152 -5.66 2.16 10.11
C ALA A 152 -6.19 0.79 10.57
N THR A 153 -5.89 -0.28 9.84
CA THR A 153 -6.27 -1.66 10.21
C THR A 153 -5.55 -2.08 11.48
N LEU A 154 -4.23 -1.83 11.59
CA LEU A 154 -3.47 -2.12 12.81
C LEU A 154 -4.04 -1.41 14.04
N LEU A 155 -4.39 -0.14 13.91
CA LEU A 155 -5.06 0.65 14.96
C LEU A 155 -6.39 0.04 15.35
N ALA A 156 -7.25 -0.25 14.38
CA ALA A 156 -8.56 -0.83 14.63
C ALA A 156 -8.49 -2.23 15.25
N LEU A 157 -7.51 -3.07 14.87
CA LEU A 157 -7.25 -4.36 15.49
C LEU A 157 -6.89 -4.20 16.97
N ARG A 158 -5.95 -3.30 17.28
CA ARG A 158 -5.56 -2.99 18.66
C ARG A 158 -6.74 -2.51 19.49
N ASP A 159 -7.48 -1.53 18.98
CA ASP A 159 -8.57 -0.87 19.70
C ASP A 159 -9.74 -1.84 19.96
N ARG A 160 -9.91 -2.85 19.10
CA ARG A 160 -10.88 -3.94 19.27
C ARG A 160 -10.36 -5.13 20.09
N GLY A 161 -9.12 -5.09 20.56
CA GLY A 161 -8.50 -6.20 21.31
C GLY A 161 -8.30 -7.47 20.49
N LEU A 162 -8.21 -7.35 19.15
CA LEU A 162 -7.99 -8.49 18.27
C LEU A 162 -6.52 -8.94 18.28
N PRO A 163 -6.23 -10.22 17.96
CA PRO A 163 -4.86 -10.72 17.94
C PRO A 163 -3.97 -9.89 17.04
N ARG A 164 -2.78 -9.54 17.52
CA ARG A 164 -1.84 -8.64 16.83
C ARG A 164 -1.10 -9.36 15.69
N PRO A 165 -1.02 -8.76 14.47
CA PRO A 165 -0.20 -9.29 13.39
C PRO A 165 1.30 -9.16 13.67
N GLY A 166 2.14 -9.82 12.85
CA GLY A 166 3.60 -9.81 12.97
C GLY A 166 4.27 -8.47 12.62
N GLY A 167 3.64 -7.66 11.77
CA GLY A 167 4.18 -6.38 11.32
C GLY A 167 3.28 -5.64 10.33
N GLY A 168 3.73 -4.45 9.92
CA GLY A 168 3.11 -3.61 8.89
C GLY A 168 4.13 -3.12 7.86
N ILE A 169 3.82 -3.20 6.57
CA ILE A 169 4.61 -2.63 5.47
C ILE A 169 3.85 -1.45 4.87
N CYS A 170 4.47 -0.28 4.86
CA CYS A 170 3.89 0.97 4.39
C CYS A 170 4.75 1.54 3.26
N ILE A 171 4.32 1.34 2.02
CA ILE A 171 4.99 1.90 0.83
C ILE A 171 4.35 3.24 0.51
N SER A 172 5.13 4.32 0.51
CA SER A 172 4.67 5.70 0.23
C SER A 172 3.33 6.02 0.91
N PRO A 173 3.16 5.78 2.22
CA PRO A 173 1.85 5.72 2.84
C PRO A 173 1.15 7.09 2.87
N TRP A 174 -0.11 7.11 2.47
CA TRP A 174 -0.97 8.28 2.63
C TRP A 174 -1.69 8.20 3.98
N VAL A 175 -1.21 8.96 4.97
CA VAL A 175 -1.69 8.90 6.36
C VAL A 175 -2.23 10.23 6.89
N ASP A 176 -2.16 11.29 6.09
CA ASP A 176 -2.77 12.59 6.35
C ASP A 176 -3.67 13.03 5.18
N LEU A 177 -4.96 12.72 5.27
CA LEU A 177 -5.96 13.12 4.26
C LEU A 177 -6.30 14.62 4.34
N THR A 178 -5.76 15.36 5.30
CA THR A 178 -5.81 16.83 5.27
C THR A 178 -4.82 17.43 4.26
N CYS A 179 -3.87 16.63 3.77
CA CYS A 179 -2.85 17.03 2.80
C CYS A 179 -2.01 18.23 3.29
N SER A 180 -1.69 18.27 4.59
CA SER A 180 -1.14 19.45 5.25
C SER A 180 0.39 19.48 5.33
N GLY A 181 1.05 18.36 4.99
CA GLY A 181 2.51 18.25 5.02
C GLY A 181 3.22 19.23 4.07
N ALA A 182 4.40 19.71 4.45
CA ALA A 182 5.15 20.66 3.63
C ALA A 182 5.55 20.09 2.25
N SER A 183 5.73 18.76 2.14
CA SER A 183 6.09 18.07 0.89
C SER A 183 5.03 18.19 -0.20
N TYR A 184 3.76 18.38 0.15
CA TYR A 184 2.70 18.63 -0.84
C TYR A 184 2.97 19.88 -1.68
N ALA A 185 3.69 20.87 -1.13
CA ALA A 185 4.14 22.04 -1.85
C ALA A 185 5.57 21.87 -2.39
N THR A 186 6.52 21.44 -1.54
CA THR A 186 7.96 21.45 -1.89
C THR A 186 8.35 20.34 -2.88
N LYS A 187 7.57 19.27 -2.99
CA LYS A 187 7.82 18.15 -3.92
C LYS A 187 6.86 18.10 -5.10
N ALA A 188 5.90 19.05 -5.19
CA ALA A 188 4.90 19.09 -6.25
C ALA A 188 5.50 19.08 -7.68
N GLY A 189 6.66 19.72 -7.87
CA GLY A 189 7.34 19.74 -9.17
C GLY A 189 8.17 18.50 -9.48
N ALA A 190 8.46 17.66 -8.48
CA ALA A 190 9.30 16.47 -8.62
C ALA A 190 8.48 15.18 -8.77
N ASP A 191 7.26 15.15 -8.21
CA ASP A 191 6.36 13.99 -8.24
C ASP A 191 5.60 13.90 -9.57
N PRO A 192 5.81 12.83 -10.38
CA PRO A 192 5.13 12.67 -11.65
C PRO A 192 3.78 11.94 -11.55
N ILE A 193 3.39 11.45 -10.37
CA ILE A 193 2.21 10.59 -10.19
C ILE A 193 1.16 11.30 -9.35
N VAL A 194 1.57 11.89 -8.23
CA VAL A 194 0.64 12.42 -7.23
C VAL A 194 0.68 13.94 -7.23
N THR A 195 -0.48 14.54 -7.41
CA THR A 195 -0.68 15.98 -7.27
C THR A 195 -1.56 16.26 -6.07
N ARG A 196 -1.34 17.42 -5.43
CA ARG A 196 -2.16 17.88 -4.29
C ARG A 196 -3.65 17.89 -4.62
N ASP A 197 -4.04 18.49 -5.73
CA ASP A 197 -5.45 18.56 -6.14
C ASP A 197 -6.06 17.15 -6.34
N GLY A 198 -5.27 16.21 -6.88
CA GLY A 198 -5.70 14.83 -7.09
C GLY A 198 -6.01 14.11 -5.78
N VAL A 199 -5.12 14.21 -4.79
CA VAL A 199 -5.32 13.59 -3.47
C VAL A 199 -6.36 14.32 -2.63
N GLU A 200 -6.51 15.63 -2.75
CA GLU A 200 -7.60 16.36 -2.09
C GLU A 200 -8.99 15.93 -2.62
N ALA A 201 -9.11 15.70 -3.93
CA ALA A 201 -10.33 15.16 -4.54
C ALA A 201 -10.62 13.71 -4.09
N MET A 202 -9.59 12.86 -4.02
CA MET A 202 -9.71 11.49 -3.51
C MET A 202 -10.09 11.46 -2.02
N ALA A 203 -9.52 12.35 -1.21
CA ALA A 203 -9.88 12.49 0.20
C ALA A 203 -11.33 12.95 0.35
N GLN A 204 -11.80 13.84 -0.52
CA GLN A 204 -13.20 14.26 -0.53
C GLN A 204 -14.15 13.11 -0.89
N ALA A 205 -13.80 12.29 -1.88
CA ALA A 205 -14.61 11.13 -2.25
C ALA A 205 -14.66 10.08 -1.13
N TYR A 206 -13.53 9.86 -0.45
CA TYR A 206 -13.43 8.84 0.60
C TYR A 206 -14.05 9.28 1.92
N VAL A 207 -13.81 10.51 2.37
CA VAL A 207 -14.22 10.99 3.71
C VAL A 207 -15.55 11.74 3.67
N GLY A 208 -15.94 12.30 2.53
CA GLY A 208 -17.15 13.12 2.41
C GLY A 208 -17.07 14.35 3.31
N THR A 209 -18.05 14.53 4.18
CA THR A 209 -18.11 15.63 5.17
C THR A 209 -17.51 15.24 6.53
N GLY A 210 -16.88 14.07 6.64
CA GLY A 210 -16.27 13.58 7.87
C GLY A 210 -14.99 14.35 8.26
N ASP A 211 -14.55 14.14 9.50
CA ASP A 211 -13.30 14.71 9.98
C ASP A 211 -12.09 14.00 9.35
N ARG A 212 -11.36 14.73 8.51
CA ARG A 212 -10.14 14.24 7.87
C ARG A 212 -9.00 13.97 8.86
N LYS A 213 -9.07 14.47 10.10
CA LYS A 213 -8.10 14.16 11.17
C LYS A 213 -8.52 12.99 12.06
N ALA A 214 -9.68 12.37 11.81
CA ALA A 214 -10.11 11.21 12.57
C ALA A 214 -9.01 10.11 12.51
N PRO A 215 -8.62 9.49 13.64
CA PRO A 215 -7.47 8.57 13.70
C PRO A 215 -7.47 7.41 12.71
N LEU A 216 -8.64 6.87 12.36
CA LEU A 216 -8.78 5.77 11.40
C LEU A 216 -8.90 6.24 9.94
N VAL A 217 -9.10 7.54 9.73
CA VAL A 217 -9.08 8.20 8.41
C VAL A 217 -7.66 8.64 8.08
N SER A 218 -7.01 9.32 9.03
CA SER A 218 -5.64 9.79 8.94
C SER A 218 -4.82 9.27 10.12
N PRO A 219 -4.21 8.09 9.99
CA PRO A 219 -3.39 7.49 11.05
C PRO A 219 -2.25 8.36 11.55
N LEU A 220 -1.85 9.39 10.81
CA LEU A 220 -0.88 10.38 11.27
C LEU A 220 -1.33 11.06 12.57
N TYR A 221 -2.63 11.13 12.88
CA TYR A 221 -3.15 11.77 14.09
C TYR A 221 -3.44 10.79 15.23
N ALA A 222 -3.32 9.48 15.02
CA ALA A 222 -3.65 8.45 15.99
C ALA A 222 -2.61 8.33 17.14
N ASP A 223 -3.04 7.75 18.27
CA ASP A 223 -2.09 7.11 19.20
C ASP A 223 -1.55 5.84 18.54
N LEU A 224 -0.23 5.75 18.37
CA LEU A 224 0.42 4.63 17.70
C LEU A 224 0.93 3.56 18.67
N LYS A 225 0.82 3.75 19.98
CA LYS A 225 1.34 2.79 20.98
C LYS A 225 0.80 1.38 20.75
N ASN A 226 1.64 0.39 21.08
CA ASN A 226 1.33 -1.04 21.05
C ASN A 226 0.97 -1.63 19.67
N LEU A 227 1.23 -0.91 18.58
CA LEU A 227 1.21 -1.51 17.23
C LEU A 227 2.40 -2.46 17.04
N PRO A 228 2.33 -3.41 16.08
CA PRO A 228 3.48 -4.24 15.72
C PRO A 228 4.56 -3.41 14.98
N PRO A 229 5.75 -4.00 14.74
CA PRO A 229 6.80 -3.34 13.99
C PRO A 229 6.35 -2.84 12.61
N LEU A 230 6.90 -1.71 12.17
CA LEU A 230 6.58 -1.10 10.87
C LEU A 230 7.84 -0.95 10.01
N LEU A 231 7.73 -1.31 8.73
CA LEU A 231 8.64 -0.86 7.68
C LEU A 231 7.93 0.22 6.86
N VAL A 232 8.54 1.40 6.76
CA VAL A 232 8.05 2.53 5.97
C VAL A 232 9.07 2.84 4.89
N GLN A 233 8.68 2.71 3.62
CA GLN A 233 9.52 3.05 2.47
C GLN A 233 8.91 4.22 1.72
N VAL A 234 9.69 5.26 1.43
CA VAL A 234 9.20 6.49 0.79
C VAL A 234 10.25 7.06 -0.17
N GLY A 235 9.82 7.63 -1.28
CA GLY A 235 10.71 8.30 -2.23
C GLY A 235 11.00 9.74 -1.81
N SER A 236 12.20 10.25 -2.10
CA SER A 236 12.49 11.66 -1.82
C SER A 236 11.80 12.63 -2.79
N ASP A 237 11.31 12.13 -3.93
CA ASP A 237 10.68 12.91 -5.01
C ASP A 237 9.17 12.65 -5.10
N GLU A 238 8.50 12.53 -3.96
CA GLU A 238 7.04 12.43 -3.89
C GLU A 238 6.40 13.38 -2.87
N VAL A 239 5.15 13.76 -3.13
CA VAL A 239 4.39 14.70 -2.29
C VAL A 239 4.03 14.12 -0.92
N LEU A 240 3.97 12.79 -0.80
CA LEU A 240 3.67 12.10 0.47
C LEU A 240 4.90 11.90 1.36
N LEU A 241 6.05 12.49 1.02
CA LEU A 241 7.27 12.39 1.83
C LEU A 241 7.04 12.78 3.31
N ALA A 242 6.34 13.89 3.57
CA ALA A 242 6.06 14.34 4.93
C ALA A 242 5.12 13.39 5.68
N ASP A 243 4.18 12.73 5.00
CA ASP A 243 3.30 11.73 5.61
C ASP A 243 4.12 10.55 6.16
N ALA A 244 4.99 9.98 5.33
CA ALA A 244 5.81 8.84 5.70
C ALA A 244 6.82 9.17 6.80
N LEU A 245 7.54 10.29 6.67
CA LEU A 245 8.50 10.74 7.69
C LEU A 245 7.79 11.10 8.99
N GLY A 246 6.61 11.72 8.91
CA GLY A 246 5.76 12.06 10.05
C GLY A 246 5.25 10.83 10.79
N LEU A 247 4.78 9.81 10.05
CA LEU A 247 4.39 8.51 10.62
C LEU A 247 5.58 7.88 11.35
N GLY A 248 6.74 7.82 10.69
CA GLY A 248 7.96 7.26 11.27
C GLY A 248 8.39 7.96 12.56
N ALA A 249 8.41 9.30 12.57
CA ALA A 249 8.75 10.08 13.75
C ALA A 249 7.77 9.83 14.91
N ARG A 250 6.46 9.81 14.64
CA ARG A 250 5.43 9.53 15.65
C ARG A 250 5.49 8.10 16.16
N ALA A 251 5.74 7.13 15.29
CA ALA A 251 5.89 5.72 15.67
C ALA A 251 7.08 5.53 16.60
N ARG A 252 8.26 6.12 16.28
CA ARG A 252 9.42 6.11 17.19
C ARG A 252 9.11 6.76 18.53
N ALA A 253 8.46 7.93 18.52
CA ALA A 253 8.08 8.63 19.75
C ALA A 253 7.08 7.84 20.62
N ALA A 254 6.26 6.99 20.00
CA ALA A 254 5.35 6.06 20.68
C ALA A 254 6.03 4.75 21.14
N GLY A 255 7.35 4.59 20.90
CA GLY A 255 8.13 3.44 21.32
C GLY A 255 8.02 2.22 20.40
N LEU A 256 7.61 2.40 19.13
CA LEU A 256 7.49 1.31 18.17
C LEU A 256 8.84 1.00 17.55
N ASP A 257 9.06 -0.28 17.26
CA ASP A 257 10.07 -0.71 16.30
C ASP A 257 9.63 -0.26 14.90
N VAL A 258 10.26 0.80 14.39
CA VAL A 258 9.94 1.35 13.07
C VAL A 258 11.20 1.68 12.28
N GLU A 259 11.28 1.05 11.12
CA GLU A 259 12.27 1.33 10.10
C GLU A 259 11.67 2.28 9.07
N VAL A 260 12.39 3.36 8.75
CA VAL A 260 11.97 4.34 7.75
C VAL A 260 13.11 4.49 6.77
N GLU A 261 12.84 4.14 5.52
CA GLU A 261 13.78 4.25 4.42
C GLU A 261 13.30 5.34 3.46
N GLU A 262 14.00 6.47 3.45
CA GLU A 262 13.87 7.47 2.41
C GLU A 262 14.81 7.10 1.25
N TRP A 263 14.23 6.89 0.07
CA TRP A 263 14.95 6.48 -1.14
C TRP A 263 15.22 7.68 -2.05
N PRO A 264 16.50 8.06 -2.26
CA PRO A 264 16.85 9.23 -3.05
C PRO A 264 16.33 9.16 -4.49
N ALA A 265 15.79 10.28 -4.98
CA ALA A 265 15.22 10.48 -6.31
C ALA A 265 14.04 9.56 -6.68
N MET A 266 13.59 8.69 -5.78
CA MET A 266 12.47 7.79 -6.04
C MET A 266 11.13 8.54 -5.95
N ILE A 267 10.20 8.10 -6.78
CA ILE A 267 8.85 8.66 -6.93
C ILE A 267 7.83 7.84 -6.16
N HIS A 268 6.58 8.29 -6.14
CA HIS A 268 5.48 7.59 -5.48
C HIS A 268 5.37 6.13 -5.91
N VAL A 269 5.42 5.21 -4.93
CA VAL A 269 5.31 3.75 -5.13
C VAL A 269 6.25 3.27 -6.25
N TRP A 270 7.52 3.67 -6.22
CA TRP A 270 8.49 3.28 -7.25
C TRP A 270 8.59 1.75 -7.43
N HIS A 271 8.27 0.98 -6.38
CA HIS A 271 8.11 -0.48 -6.38
C HIS A 271 7.25 -0.99 -7.53
N TRP A 272 6.20 -0.25 -7.91
CA TRP A 272 5.29 -0.62 -8.99
C TRP A 272 5.99 -0.76 -10.34
N PHE A 273 7.15 -0.10 -10.50
CA PHE A 273 7.97 -0.10 -11.69
C PHE A 273 9.15 -1.08 -11.62
N TRP A 274 9.17 -2.02 -10.66
CA TRP A 274 10.24 -3.03 -10.52
C TRP A 274 10.64 -3.75 -11.82
N PRO A 275 9.75 -4.02 -12.81
CA PRO A 275 10.18 -4.67 -14.04
C PRO A 275 11.20 -3.85 -14.87
N MET A 276 11.35 -2.56 -14.57
CA MET A 276 12.26 -1.65 -15.28
C MET A 276 13.07 -0.72 -14.34
N LEU A 277 13.10 -0.98 -13.03
CA LEU A 277 13.76 -0.13 -12.05
C LEU A 277 14.47 -0.97 -10.97
N ASP A 278 15.80 -0.93 -10.95
CA ASP A 278 16.62 -1.75 -10.05
C ASP A 278 16.43 -1.34 -8.57
N GLU A 279 16.25 -0.05 -8.30
CA GLU A 279 15.95 0.46 -6.96
C GLU A 279 14.61 -0.07 -6.42
N ALA A 280 13.64 -0.33 -7.29
CA ALA A 280 12.38 -0.96 -6.89
C ALA A 280 12.57 -2.43 -6.54
N GLU A 281 13.38 -3.17 -7.30
CA GLU A 281 13.71 -4.57 -6.96
C GLU A 281 14.44 -4.66 -5.61
N LYS A 282 15.38 -3.73 -5.33
CA LYS A 282 16.08 -3.65 -4.04
C LYS A 282 15.13 -3.32 -2.89
N ALA A 283 14.23 -2.36 -3.08
CA ALA A 283 13.24 -2.01 -2.06
C ALA A 283 12.29 -3.17 -1.75
N ILE A 284 11.83 -3.90 -2.79
CA ILE A 284 11.02 -5.12 -2.63
C ILE A 284 11.79 -6.24 -1.92
N ALA A 285 13.09 -6.39 -2.20
CA ALA A 285 13.93 -7.35 -1.47
C ALA A 285 14.00 -7.02 0.04
N GLY A 286 14.15 -5.74 0.39
CA GLY A 286 14.10 -5.27 1.78
C GLY A 286 12.75 -5.54 2.46
N ILE A 287 11.64 -5.39 1.75
CA ILE A 287 10.31 -5.82 2.23
C ILE A 287 10.31 -7.33 2.53
N GLY A 288 10.90 -8.13 1.65
CA GLY A 288 11.05 -9.57 1.82
C GLY A 288 11.82 -9.94 3.09
N ASP A 289 12.96 -9.27 3.32
CA ASP A 289 13.77 -9.43 4.53
C ASP A 289 12.98 -9.08 5.80
N PHE A 290 12.27 -7.95 5.79
CA PHE A 290 11.41 -7.54 6.90
C PHE A 290 10.34 -8.59 7.20
N VAL A 291 9.63 -9.11 6.18
CA VAL A 291 8.60 -10.14 6.36
C VAL A 291 9.21 -11.40 6.96
N ARG A 292 10.29 -11.94 6.38
CA ARG A 292 10.95 -13.16 6.86
C ARG A 292 11.40 -13.02 8.32
N ALA A 293 11.90 -11.85 8.71
CA ALA A 293 12.31 -11.57 10.09
C ALA A 293 11.15 -11.50 11.10
N ARG A 294 9.88 -11.51 10.65
CA ARG A 294 8.69 -11.48 11.52
C ARG A 294 7.91 -12.78 11.53
N ILE A 295 7.93 -13.53 10.42
CA ILE A 295 7.21 -14.80 10.28
C ILE A 295 8.05 -16.04 10.61
N GLY A 296 9.37 -15.87 10.75
CA GLY A 296 10.36 -16.89 11.08
C GLY A 296 10.24 -17.46 12.49
#